data_AF-A0A9D4D2P7-F1
#
_entry.id   AF-A0A9D4D2P7-F1
#
_cell.length_a   1.000
_cell.length_b   1.000
_cell.length_c   1.000
_cell.angle_alpha   90.00
_cell.angle_beta   90.00
_cell.angle_gamma   90.00
#
_symmetry.space_group_name_H-M   'P 1'
#
loop_
_entity.id
_entity.type
_entity.pdbx_description
1 polymer ?
#
loop_
_entity_poly.entity_id
_entity_poly.type
_entity_poly.pdbx_seq_one_letter_code
_entity_poly.pdbx_strand_id
1 'polypeptide(L)'
;MTNVHEVSQPTVSRVITQVTEALTEPEIVRQFISLPTAPGKIRQIKEDFYNIAIFPNVIGVIDDTLVQRQAQVVDEPAYVNRI
;
A
#
# COMPACT_ATOMS: atom_id res chain seq x y z
N MET A 1 -5.85 12.42 27.68
CA MET A 1 -6.18 11.80 26.37
C MET A 1 -6.23 12.90 25.35
N THR A 2 -5.17 13.05 24.57
CA THR A 2 -4.99 14.23 23.70
C THR A 2 -5.65 13.93 22.36
N ASN A 3 -6.78 14.58 22.08
CA ASN A 3 -7.40 14.57 20.75
C ASN A 3 -6.40 15.22 19.78
N VAL A 4 -5.82 14.44 18.87
CA VAL A 4 -4.72 14.91 18.01
C VAL A 4 -5.18 15.94 16.97
N HIS A 5 -6.49 16.09 16.74
CA HIS A 5 -7.03 17.15 15.88
C HIS A 5 -8.38 17.65 16.40
N GLU A 6 -8.50 18.94 16.73
CA GLU A 6 -9.80 19.62 16.96
C GLU A 6 -10.56 19.85 15.64
N VAL A 7 -10.57 18.86 14.76
CA VAL A 7 -11.22 18.94 13.44
C VAL A 7 -12.60 18.33 13.54
N SER A 8 -13.62 19.07 13.09
CA SER A 8 -14.99 18.59 13.12
C SER A 8 -15.16 17.35 12.23
N GLN A 9 -16.00 16.39 12.66
CA GLN A 9 -16.28 15.18 11.90
C GLN A 9 -16.66 15.46 10.42
N PRO A 10 -17.48 16.48 10.10
CA PRO A 10 -17.81 16.78 8.70
C PRO A 10 -16.59 17.18 7.88
N THR A 11 -15.62 17.86 8.50
CA THR A 11 -14.38 18.25 7.83
C THR A 11 -13.50 17.05 7.57
N VAL A 12 -13.34 16.15 8.55
CA VAL A 12 -12.64 14.87 8.37
C VAL A 12 -13.27 14.08 7.23
N SER A 13 -14.60 13.95 7.21
CA SER A 13 -15.32 13.22 6.17
C SER A 13 -15.02 13.78 4.77
N ARG A 14 -15.12 15.11 4.58
CA ARG A 14 -14.81 15.77 3.30
C ARG A 14 -13.38 15.53 2.86
N VAL A 15 -12.41 15.66 3.76
CA VAL A 15 -10.99 15.46 3.43
C VAL A 15 -10.75 14.01 3.02
N ILE A 16 -11.28 13.05 3.76
CA ILE A 16 -11.15 11.62 3.40
C ILE A 16 -11.74 11.36 2.02
N THR A 17 -12.94 11.87 1.73
CA THR A 17 -13.56 11.72 0.40
C THR A 17 -12.68 12.31 -0.69
N GLN A 18 -12.24 13.56 -0.56
CA GLN A 18 -11.43 14.24 -1.57
C GLN A 18 -10.09 13.54 -1.82
N VAL A 19 -9.42 13.11 -0.76
CA VAL A 19 -8.15 12.37 -0.87
C VAL A 19 -8.38 11.01 -1.52
N THR A 20 -9.45 10.31 -1.15
CA THR A 20 -9.78 9.00 -1.73
C THR A 20 -10.08 9.14 -3.22
N GLU A 21 -10.92 10.11 -3.61
CA GLU A 21 -11.23 10.39 -5.02
C GLU A 21 -9.95 10.65 -5.82
N ALA A 22 -9.10 11.57 -5.35
CA ALA A 22 -7.83 11.87 -6.00
C ALA A 22 -6.92 10.64 -6.14
N LEU A 23 -6.79 9.83 -5.10
CA LEU A 23 -5.95 8.62 -5.14
C LEU A 23 -6.53 7.52 -6.05
N THR A 24 -7.85 7.50 -6.24
CA THR A 24 -8.53 6.55 -7.13
C THR A 24 -8.61 7.00 -8.59
N GLU A 25 -8.11 8.19 -8.92
CA GLU A 25 -8.03 8.66 -10.30
C GLU A 25 -7.26 7.65 -11.16
N PRO A 26 -7.80 7.20 -12.31
CA PRO A 26 -7.20 6.12 -13.07
C PRO A 26 -5.74 6.37 -13.49
N GLU A 27 -5.38 7.63 -13.74
CA GLU A 27 -4.00 8.01 -14.07
C GLU A 27 -3.04 7.89 -12.87
N ILE A 28 -3.51 8.14 -11.65
CA ILE A 28 -2.72 7.93 -10.43
C ILE A 28 -2.62 6.45 -10.12
N VAL A 29 -3.75 5.73 -10.13
CA VAL A 29 -3.79 4.29 -9.86
C VAL A 29 -2.87 3.52 -10.80
N ARG A 30 -2.90 3.78 -12.11
CA ARG A 30 -2.06 3.06 -13.08
C ARG A 30 -0.55 3.34 -12.95
N GLN A 31 -0.15 4.46 -12.33
CA GLN A 31 1.25 4.76 -12.07
C GLN A 31 1.83 3.90 -10.94
N PHE A 32 1.02 3.58 -9.92
CA PHE A 32 1.50 2.94 -8.70
C PHE A 32 0.99 1.50 -8.50
N ILE A 33 -0.13 1.14 -9.13
CA ILE A 33 -0.79 -0.17 -9.00
C ILE A 33 -0.83 -0.84 -10.38
N SER A 34 -0.07 -1.93 -10.52
CA SER A 34 -0.12 -2.79 -11.71
C SER A 34 -0.97 -4.02 -11.42
N LEU A 35 -2.13 -4.12 -12.07
CA LEU A 35 -2.99 -5.30 -12.04
C LEU A 35 -2.97 -5.97 -13.43
N PRO A 36 -2.08 -6.95 -13.67
CA PRO A 36 -1.98 -7.61 -14.96
C PRO A 36 -3.24 -8.44 -15.23
N THR A 37 -3.91 -8.17 -16.34
CA THR A 37 -5.10 -8.93 -16.78
C THR A 37 -4.80 -9.80 -18.01
N ALA A 38 -3.77 -9.45 -18.79
CA ALA A 38 -3.37 -10.22 -19.95
C ALA A 38 -2.78 -11.57 -19.54
N PRO A 39 -3.30 -12.72 -20.03
CA PRO A 39 -2.84 -14.05 -19.63
C PRO A 39 -1.33 -14.27 -19.80
N GLY A 40 -0.75 -13.76 -20.90
CA GLY A 40 0.69 -13.85 -21.15
C GLY A 40 1.52 -13.08 -20.11
N LYS A 41 1.06 -11.89 -19.70
CA LYS A 41 1.74 -11.08 -18.68
C LYS A 41 1.64 -11.71 -17.30
N ILE A 42 0.46 -12.26 -16.96
CA ILE A 42 0.26 -13.01 -15.72
C ILE A 42 1.22 -14.20 -15.65
N ARG A 43 1.31 -14.99 -16.73
CA ARG A 43 2.22 -16.14 -16.79
C ARG A 43 3.68 -15.71 -16.59
N GLN A 44 4.11 -14.67 -17.29
CA GLN A 44 5.46 -14.14 -17.17
C GLN A 44 5.78 -13.73 -15.72
N ILE A 45 4.91 -12.96 -15.07
CA ILE A 45 5.13 -12.50 -13.69
C ILE A 45 5.26 -13.69 -12.73
N LYS A 46 4.41 -14.71 -12.87
CA LYS A 46 4.49 -15.92 -12.06
C LYS A 46 5.83 -16.65 -12.23
N GLU A 47 6.29 -16.79 -13.47
CA GLU A 47 7.58 -17.42 -13.78
C GLU A 47 8.74 -16.60 -13.20
N ASP A 48 8.73 -15.27 -13.35
CA ASP A 48 9.76 -14.38 -12.84
C ASP A 48 9.90 -14.46 -11.31
N PHE A 49 8.79 -14.39 -10.56
CA PHE A 49 8.81 -14.50 -9.10
C PHE A 49 9.20 -15.89 -8.59
N TYR A 50 8.79 -16.94 -9.30
CA TYR A 50 9.24 -18.28 -8.99
C TYR A 50 10.75 -18.42 -9.20
N ASN A 51 11.30 -17.86 -10.28
CA ASN A 51 12.73 -17.93 -10.57
C ASN A 51 13.59 -17.12 -9.59
N ILE A 52 13.10 -15.99 -9.08
CA ILE A 52 13.84 -15.13 -8.13
C ILE A 52 13.96 -15.79 -6.76
N ALA A 53 12.86 -16.31 -6.21
CA ALA A 53 12.82 -16.74 -4.82
C ALA A 53 11.85 -17.89 -4.54
N ILE A 54 11.44 -18.65 -5.57
CA ILE A 54 10.51 -19.78 -5.46
C ILE A 54 9.16 -19.30 -4.89
N PHE A 55 8.74 -18.06 -5.18
CA PHE A 55 7.41 -17.59 -4.82
C PHE A 55 6.40 -18.02 -5.91
N PRO A 56 5.56 -19.04 -5.65
CA PRO A 56 4.63 -19.52 -6.66
C PRO A 56 3.45 -18.57 -6.79
N ASN A 57 2.91 -18.47 -8.01
CA ASN A 57 1.64 -17.80 -8.30
C ASN A 57 1.57 -16.30 -7.95
N VAL A 58 2.70 -15.62 -7.77
CA VAL A 58 2.71 -14.16 -7.62
C VAL A 58 2.23 -13.51 -8.91
N ILE A 59 1.29 -12.57 -8.80
CA ILE A 59 0.74 -11.79 -9.92
C ILE A 59 0.97 -10.29 -9.78
N GLY A 60 1.62 -9.85 -8.70
CA GLY A 60 1.92 -8.47 -8.38
C GLY A 60 2.50 -8.34 -6.98
N VAL A 61 3.12 -7.20 -6.70
CA VAL A 61 3.68 -6.85 -5.38
C VAL A 61 3.21 -5.46 -5.02
N ILE A 62 2.86 -5.28 -3.74
CA ILE A 62 2.65 -3.96 -3.16
C ILE A 62 3.96 -3.61 -2.47
N ASP A 63 4.66 -2.63 -3.02
CA ASP A 63 5.81 -2.04 -2.34
C ASP A 63 5.32 -0.85 -1.52
N ASP A 64 5.46 -0.93 -0.20
CA ASP A 64 4.98 0.05 0.78
C ASP A 64 5.79 1.36 0.75
N THR A 65 6.54 1.62 -0.32
CA THR A 65 7.41 2.79 -0.49
C THR A 65 6.67 4.12 -0.38
N LEU A 66 5.36 4.16 -0.67
CA LEU A 66 4.53 5.37 -0.50
C LEU A 66 4.00 5.56 0.93
N VAL A 67 4.08 4.54 1.79
CA VAL A 67 3.75 4.66 3.20
C VAL A 67 5.04 4.94 3.94
N GLN A 68 5.15 6.14 4.50
CA GLN A 68 6.30 6.47 5.32
C GLN A 68 6.30 5.57 6.56
N ARG A 69 7.25 4.63 6.62
CA ARG A 69 7.50 3.83 7.83
C ARG A 69 8.11 4.72 8.90
N GLN A 70 7.26 5.30 9.75
CA GLN A 70 7.71 5.93 10.97
C GLN A 70 7.89 4.85 12.03
N ALA A 71 9.15 4.52 12.34
CA ALA A 71 9.44 3.63 13.46
C ALA A 71 8.89 4.24 14.74
N GLN A 72 8.00 3.51 15.42
CA GLN A 72 7.52 3.94 16.73
C GLN A 72 8.66 3.78 17.73
N VAL A 73 9.22 4.90 18.16
CA VAL A 73 10.29 4.94 19.18
C VAL A 73 9.73 4.73 20.59
N VAL A 74 8.43 5.02 20.78
CA VAL A 74 7.72 4.76 22.04
C VAL A 74 7.32 3.29 22.06
N ASP A 75 7.82 2.56 23.07
CA ASP A 75 7.58 1.12 23.25
C ASP A 75 8.01 0.27 22.03
N GLU A 76 9.19 0.57 21.49
CA GLU A 76 9.85 -0.17 20.41
C GLU A 76 9.74 -1.72 20.51
N PRO A 77 9.85 -2.35 21.70
CA PRO A 77 9.68 -3.80 21.83
C PRO A 77 8.28 -4.33 21.45
N ALA A 78 7.23 -3.51 21.56
CA ALA A 78 5.87 -3.89 21.17
C ALA A 78 5.66 -3.91 19.65
N TYR A 79 6.50 -3.20 18.89
CA TYR A 79 6.31 -2.96 17.46
C TYR A 79 7.40 -3.58 16.58
N VAL A 80 8.50 -4.08 17.15
CA VAL A 80 9.60 -4.70 16.41
C VAL A 80 9.63 -6.21 16.66
N ASN A 81 9.40 -6.98 15.60
CA ASN A 81 9.57 -8.42 15.65
C ASN A 81 11.08 -8.77 15.64
N ARG A 82 11.59 -9.34 16.72
CA ARG A 82 12.99 -9.74 16.90
C ARG A 82 13.10 -11.27 16.82
N ILE A 83 13.04 -11.81 15.60
CA ILE A 83 13.33 -13.23 15.32
C ILE A 83 14.68 -13.31 14.63
#